data_AF-A0A8S3KD18-F1
#
_entry.id   AF-A0A8S3KD18-F1
#
_cell.length_a   1.000
_cell.length_b   1.000
_cell.length_c   1.000
_cell.angle_alpha   90.00
_cell.angle_beta   90.00
_cell.angle_gamma   90.00
#
_symmetry.space_group_name_H-M   'P 1'
#
loop_
_entity.id
_entity.type
_entity.pdbx_description
1 polymer ?
#
loop_
_entity_poly.entity_id
_entity_poly.type
_entity_poly.pdbx_seq_one_letter_code
_entity_poly.pdbx_strand_id
1 'polypeptide(L)'
;MTWIFIGASLFATNIGAEHFIGLASSGATNGFGVGAFEIASISILQLLGRVFLPVFLASGASTLPEYMHRRFGGQRIRTYIA
;
A
#
# COMPACT_ATOMS: atom_id res chain seq x y z
N MET A 1 -10.44 -14.75 9.63
CA MET A 1 -9.81 -15.10 8.34
C MET A 1 -8.38 -15.52 8.58
N THR A 2 -7.88 -16.53 7.87
CA THR A 2 -6.47 -16.95 7.97
C THR A 2 -5.57 -15.92 7.32
N TRP A 3 -4.39 -15.67 7.89
CA TRP A 3 -3.43 -14.66 7.43
C TRP A 3 -3.08 -14.79 5.93
N ILE A 4 -3.07 -16.01 5.40
CA ILE A 4 -2.77 -16.30 3.98
C ILE A 4 -3.74 -15.59 3.05
N PHE A 5 -5.04 -15.63 3.33
CA PHE A 5 -6.05 -14.99 2.48
C PHE A 5 -5.95 -13.46 2.54
N ILE A 6 -5.59 -12.91 3.70
CA ILE A 6 -5.39 -11.47 3.88
C ILE A 6 -4.19 -11.01 3.05
N GLY A 7 -3.06 -11.73 3.14
CA GLY A 7 -1.86 -11.44 2.36
C GLY A 7 -2.07 -11.60 0.85
N ALA A 8 -2.73 -12.67 0.43
CA ALA A 8 -3.06 -12.90 -0.98
C ALA A 8 -3.97 -11.81 -1.55
N SER A 9 -4.95 -11.34 -0.78
CA SER A 9 -5.82 -10.23 -1.20
C SER A 9 -5.03 -8.93 -1.35
N LEU A 10 -4.16 -8.59 -0.39
CA LEU A 10 -3.34 -7.37 -0.45
C LEU A 10 -2.38 -7.40 -1.65
N PHE A 11 -1.78 -8.55 -1.92
CA PHE A 11 -0.92 -8.74 -3.09
C PHE A 11 -1.73 -8.61 -4.39
N ALA A 12 -2.87 -9.28 -4.50
CA ALA A 12 -3.71 -9.24 -5.68
C ALA A 12 -4.20 -7.82 -6.02
N THR A 13 -4.49 -6.99 -5.01
CA THR A 13 -4.89 -5.58 -5.23
C THR A 13 -3.76 -4.70 -5.76
N ASN A 14 -2.50 -5.12 -5.60
CA ASN A 14 -1.35 -4.37 -6.08
C ASN A 14 -0.89 -4.80 -7.48
N ILE A 15 -1.18 -6.04 -7.89
CA ILE A 15 -0.79 -6.54 -9.22
C ILE A 15 -1.80 -6.09 -10.28
N GLY A 16 -1.43 -5.06 -11.04
CA GLY A 16 -2.19 -4.55 -12.19
C GLY A 16 -1.40 -4.52 -13.50
N ALA A 17 -1.98 -3.86 -14.52
CA ALA A 17 -1.32 -3.68 -15.82
C ALA A 17 -0.02 -2.87 -15.73
N GLU A 18 0.05 -1.92 -14.79
CA GLU A 18 1.27 -1.17 -14.45
C GLU A 18 2.40 -2.08 -13.97
N HIS A 19 2.08 -3.03 -13.09
CA HIS A 19 3.05 -4.00 -12.58
C HIS A 19 3.47 -4.96 -13.68
N PHE A 20 2.51 -5.49 -14.45
CA PHE A 20 2.82 -6.53 -15.44
C PHE A 20 3.52 -5.98 -16.69
N ILE A 21 2.97 -4.94 -17.33
CA ILE A 21 3.50 -4.38 -18.58
C ILE A 21 4.58 -3.33 -18.27
N GLY A 22 4.36 -2.49 -17.25
CA GLY A 22 5.29 -1.42 -16.90
C GLY A 22 6.62 -1.94 -16.37
N LEU A 23 6.62 -2.91 -15.44
CA LEU A 23 7.87 -3.51 -14.96
C LEU A 23 8.56 -4.34 -16.05
N ALA A 24 7.82 -5.03 -16.92
CA ALA A 24 8.41 -5.75 -18.04
C ALA A 24 9.10 -4.80 -19.04
N SER A 25 8.46 -3.66 -19.36
CA SER A 25 9.04 -2.63 -20.23
C SER A 25 10.26 -1.97 -19.60
N SER A 26 10.18 -1.60 -18.31
CA SER A 26 11.30 -1.03 -17.58
C SER A 26 12.45 -2.02 -17.48
N GLY A 27 12.17 -3.30 -17.22
CA GLY A 27 13.17 -4.37 -17.20
C GLY A 27 13.83 -4.62 -18.56
N ALA A 28 13.09 -4.47 -19.67
CA ALA A 28 13.66 -4.55 -21.01
C ALA A 28 14.63 -3.39 -21.32
N THR A 29 14.39 -2.21 -20.73
CA THR A 29 15.19 -1.00 -20.99
C THR A 29 16.38 -0.87 -20.02
N ASN A 30 16.14 -1.13 -18.73
CA ASN A 30 17.07 -0.89 -17.62
C ASN A 30 17.66 -2.18 -17.03
N GLY A 31 17.26 -3.34 -17.55
CA GLY A 31 17.73 -4.64 -17.09
C GLY A 31 17.15 -5.07 -15.74
N PHE A 32 17.82 -6.04 -15.11
CA PHE A 32 17.35 -6.70 -13.88
C PHE A 32 17.26 -5.78 -12.66
N GLY A 33 17.95 -4.63 -12.68
CA GLY A 33 17.99 -3.68 -11.56
C GLY A 33 16.60 -3.15 -11.14
N VAL A 34 15.63 -3.16 -12.05
CA VAL A 34 14.24 -2.77 -11.78
C VAL A 34 13.60 -3.64 -10.69
N GLY A 35 14.00 -4.92 -10.59
CA GLY A 35 13.49 -5.83 -9.56
C GLY A 35 13.90 -5.46 -8.13
N ALA A 36 14.92 -4.61 -7.95
CA ALA A 36 15.30 -4.12 -6.63
C ALA A 36 14.19 -3.32 -5.94
N PHE A 37 13.33 -2.65 -6.73
CA PHE A 37 12.16 -1.94 -6.22
C PHE A 37 11.18 -2.89 -5.52
N GLU A 38 10.85 -4.02 -6.15
CA GLU A 38 9.95 -5.03 -5.58
C GLU A 38 10.52 -5.66 -4.31
N ILE A 39 11.83 -5.93 -4.28
CA ILE A 39 12.49 -6.49 -3.10
C ILE A 39 12.47 -5.49 -1.94
N ALA A 40 12.70 -4.20 -2.21
CA ALA A 40 12.64 -3.15 -1.20
C ALA A 40 11.23 -2.97 -0.61
N SER A 41 10.18 -3.16 -1.42
CA SER A 41 8.78 -3.10 -0.97
C SER A 41 8.47 -4.08 0.16
N ILE A 42 9.14 -5.25 0.21
CA ILE A 42 8.98 -6.22 1.30
C ILE A 42 9.35 -5.59 2.65
N SER A 43 10.48 -4.87 2.71
CA SER A 43 10.95 -4.21 3.94
C SER A 43 9.98 -3.12 4.38
N ILE A 44 9.45 -2.34 3.44
CA ILE A 44 8.51 -1.25 3.71
C ILE A 44 7.16 -1.81 4.21
N LEU A 45 6.68 -2.92 3.64
CA LEU A 45 5.45 -3.58 4.09
C LEU A 45 5.56 -4.10 5.53
N GLN A 46 6.72 -4.64 5.92
CA GLN A 46 6.95 -5.04 7.31
C GLN A 46 6.91 -3.85 8.26
N LEU A 47 7.50 -2.72 7.87
CA LEU A 47 7.44 -1.48 8.64
C LEU A 47 6.00 -0.96 8.76
N LEU A 48 5.24 -0.95 7.67
CA LEU A 48 3.83 -0.55 7.64
C LEU A 48 2.99 -1.42 8.59
N GLY A 49 3.16 -2.74 8.52
CA GLY A 49 2.44 -3.70 9.36
C GLY A 49 2.76 -3.58 10.85
N ARG A 50 4.01 -3.24 11.22
CA ARG A 50 4.40 -3.13 12.64
C ARG A 50 4.12 -1.76 13.25
N VAL A 51 4.32 -0.68 12.49
CA VAL A 51 4.25 0.68 13.02
C VAL A 51 2.90 1.34 12.75
N PHE A 52 2.40 1.27 11.52
CA PHE A 52 1.23 2.03 11.12
C PHE A 52 -0.08 1.26 11.36
N LEU A 53 -0.08 -0.06 11.17
CA LEU A 53 -1.25 -0.88 11.43
C LEU A 53 -1.82 -0.72 12.86
N PRO A 54 -1.04 -0.77 13.96
CA PRO A 54 -1.59 -0.56 15.30
C PRO A 54 -2.17 0.85 15.48
N VAL A 55 -1.56 1.86 14.85
CA VAL A 55 -2.07 3.25 14.89
C VAL A 55 -3.42 3.36 14.18
N PHE A 56 -3.57 2.74 13.01
CA PHE A 56 -4.83 2.73 12.28
C PHE A 56 -5.92 1.97 13.04
N LEU A 57 -5.59 0.80 13.61
CA LEU A 57 -6.52 0.03 14.42
C LEU A 57 -6.96 0.80 15.69
N ALA A 58 -6.04 1.47 16.37
CA ALA A 58 -6.36 2.28 17.55
C ALA A 58 -7.23 3.51 17.23
N SER A 59 -7.15 4.05 15.99
CA SER A 59 -7.97 5.18 15.57
C SER A 59 -9.45 4.84 15.34
N GLY A 60 -9.78 3.55 15.19
CA GLY A 60 -11.13 3.06 14.91
C GLY A 60 -11.75 3.63 13.62
N ALA A 61 -10.93 4.08 12.67
CA ALA A 61 -11.38 4.56 11.37
C ALA A 61 -11.36 3.40 10.35
N SER A 62 -12.41 3.29 9.54
CA SER A 62 -12.54 2.20 8.57
C SER A 62 -11.95 2.56 7.21
N THR A 63 -11.75 3.85 6.95
CA THR A 63 -11.22 4.35 5.68
C THR A 63 -10.12 5.38 5.91
N LEU A 64 -9.20 5.52 4.96
CA LEU A 64 -8.12 6.50 5.04
C LEU A 64 -8.64 7.95 5.13
N PRO A 65 -9.64 8.39 4.34
CA PRO A 65 -10.20 9.73 4.47
C PRO A 65 -10.82 9.99 5.86
N GLU A 66 -11.43 8.97 6.47
CA GLU A 66 -11.98 9.07 7.83
C GLU A 66 -10.87 9.20 8.88
N TYR A 67 -9.78 8.43 8.76
CA TYR A 67 -8.62 8.56 9.62
C TYR A 67 -8.02 9.97 9.56
N MET A 68 -7.83 10.51 8.35
CA MET A 68 -7.26 11.84 8.18
C MET A 68 -8.18 12.94 8.69
N HIS A 69 -9.49 12.79 8.53
CA HIS A 69 -10.46 13.70 9.11
C HIS A 69 -10.39 13.75 10.65
N ARG A 70 -10.31 12.59 11.31
CA ARG A 70 -10.18 12.51 12.77
C ARG A 70 -8.84 13.05 13.28
N ARG A 71 -7.75 12.83 12.53
CA ARG A 71 -6.39 13.24 12.95
C ARG A 71 -6.10 14.73 12.75
N PHE A 72 -6.52 15.31 11.63
CA PHE A 72 -6.14 16.68 11.25
C PHE A 72 -7.27 17.69 11.36
N GLY A 73 -8.52 17.24 11.47
CA GLY A 73 -9.69 18.09 11.45
C GLY A 73 -9.96 18.70 10.07
N GLY A 74 -11.23 18.97 9.77
CA GLY A 74 -11.65 19.66 8.56
C GLY A 74 -12.12 18.75 7.42
N GLN A 75 -13.10 19.24 6.66
CA GLN A 75 -13.72 18.53 5.53
C GLN A 75 -12.85 18.53 4.27
N ARG A 76 -11.99 19.54 4.07
CA ARG A 76 -11.22 19.71 2.83
C ARG A 76 -10.29 18.53 2.54
N ILE A 77 -9.55 18.06 3.54
CA ILE A 77 -8.61 16.94 3.40
C ILE A 77 -9.36 15.65 3.05
N ARG A 78 -10.57 15.46 3.59
CA ARG A 78 -11.42 14.31 3.27
C ARG A 78 -11.91 14.34 1.81
N THR A 79 -12.25 15.52 1.28
CA THR A 79 -12.75 15.68 -0.10
C THR A 79 -11.67 15.53 -1.17
N TYR A 80 -10.41 15.87 -0.86
CA TYR A 80 -9.31 15.70 -1.83
C TYR A 80 -8.78 14.27 -1.94
N ILE A 81 -9.02 13.43 -0.92
CA ILE A 81 -8.48 12.06 -0.83
C ILE A 81 -9.55 11.01 -1.17
N ALA A 82 -10.83 11.39 -1.11
CA ALA A 82 -11.96 10.56 -1.55
C ALA A 82 -12.11 10.60 -3.07
#